data_AF-A0A3E0R3J4-F1
#
_entry.id   AF-A0A3E0R3J4-F1
#
_cell.length_a   1.000
_cell.length_b   1.000
_cell.length_c   1.000
_cell.angle_alpha   90.00
_cell.angle_beta   90.00
_cell.angle_gamma   90.00
#
_symmetry.space_group_name_H-M   'P 1'
#
loop_
_entity.id
_entity.type
_entity.pdbx_description
1 polymer ?
#
loop_
_entity_poly.entity_id
_entity_poly.type
_entity_poly.pdbx_seq_one_letter_code
_entity_poly.pdbx_strand_id
1 'polypeptide(L)'
;MVNCEECGQEFADRKKLHYHLRTHKLSQQEYYYKHFPRIDLYTGELLTYKNYDDYTNKFFEKKGNLSKYIKENPKMKVRQVLGKMLKSRSQQKKLVWEMGDVELRSLEWPSKKQLKDIYCEESSLFQKLNARYKDHSDFEFKNNSGKIFIDTREQKPFDFKNCEVEVTALNFGDYAAEIDGKESSLHVERKSLMDFIQSFSSRNIERLQKEFQRAEVCGKNILVLVEKELNSVMSFDRMPRTMKFVKATPQHILHNVREVIQSYRNVQFLFVKDKITAKQICKTILLNEHLFQYDLQYLYNSKLLNVE
;
A
#
# COMPACT_ATOMS: atom_id res chain seq x y z
N MET A 1 11.80 25.05 -19.52
CA MET A 1 10.94 26.16 -19.98
C MET A 1 9.60 25.58 -20.39
N VAL A 2 8.50 26.33 -20.23
CA VAL A 2 7.13 25.91 -20.56
C VAL A 2 6.48 27.04 -21.35
N ASN A 3 5.82 26.72 -22.46
CA ASN A 3 5.30 27.72 -23.39
C ASN A 3 3.77 27.89 -23.20
N CYS A 4 3.27 29.11 -23.43
CA CYS A 4 1.84 29.39 -23.45
C CYS A 4 1.26 29.10 -24.85
N GLU A 5 0.27 28.21 -24.93
CA GLU A 5 -0.37 27.85 -26.20
C GLU A 5 -1.29 28.95 -26.77
N GLU A 6 -1.60 30.00 -25.99
CA GLU A 6 -2.38 31.15 -26.49
C GLU A 6 -1.51 32.18 -27.23
N CYS A 7 -0.25 32.36 -26.83
CA CYS A 7 0.59 33.47 -27.30
C CYS A 7 2.05 33.11 -27.61
N GLY A 8 2.46 31.86 -27.39
CA GLY A 8 3.81 31.37 -27.61
C GLY A 8 4.86 31.82 -26.59
N GLN A 9 4.51 32.67 -25.61
CA GLN A 9 5.46 33.18 -24.63
C GLN A 9 6.04 32.05 -23.77
N GLU A 10 7.36 32.08 -23.58
CA GLU A 10 8.08 31.09 -22.77
C GLU A 10 8.20 31.50 -21.30
N PHE A 11 8.04 30.52 -20.41
CA PHE A 11 8.15 30.71 -18.97
C PHE A 11 9.19 29.75 -18.37
N ALA A 12 9.91 30.23 -17.35
CA ALA A 12 10.90 29.41 -16.66
C ALA A 12 10.28 28.17 -16.00
N ASP A 13 9.07 28.33 -15.43
CA ASP A 13 8.34 27.29 -14.73
C ASP A 13 6.83 27.40 -14.96
N ARG A 14 6.12 26.35 -14.54
CA ARG A 14 4.68 26.24 -14.74
C ARG A 14 3.86 27.20 -13.86
N LYS A 15 4.36 27.59 -12.69
CA LYS A 15 3.66 28.56 -11.83
C LYS A 15 3.60 29.92 -12.52
N LYS A 16 4.69 30.33 -13.18
CA LYS A 16 4.74 31.57 -13.98
C LYS A 16 3.78 31.52 -15.17
N LEU A 17 3.73 30.40 -15.90
CA LEU A 17 2.72 30.18 -16.94
C LEU A 17 1.30 30.33 -16.37
N HIS A 18 0.99 29.65 -15.27
CA HIS A 18 -0.33 29.71 -14.64
C HIS A 18 -0.73 31.11 -14.19
N TYR A 19 0.21 31.93 -13.74
CA TYR A 19 -0.05 33.34 -13.43
C TYR A 19 -0.33 34.14 -14.69
N HIS A 20 0.44 33.91 -15.76
CA HIS A 20 0.29 34.57 -17.04
C HIS A 20 -1.08 34.32 -17.69
N LEU A 21 -1.71 33.15 -17.50
CA LEU A 21 -3.04 32.86 -18.08
C LEU A 21 -4.11 33.93 -17.79
N ARG A 22 -3.95 34.71 -16.72
CA ARG A 22 -4.82 35.85 -16.40
C ARG A 22 -4.84 36.94 -17.48
N THR A 23 -3.74 37.13 -18.23
CA THR A 23 -3.69 38.09 -19.36
C THR A 23 -4.62 37.66 -20.49
N HIS A 24 -4.88 36.36 -20.61
CA HIS A 24 -5.83 35.78 -21.56
C HIS A 24 -7.24 35.62 -20.99
N LYS A 25 -7.48 36.08 -19.76
CA LYS A 25 -8.73 35.86 -19.02
C LYS A 25 -9.13 34.37 -18.92
N LEU A 26 -8.15 33.47 -18.92
CA LEU A 26 -8.37 32.04 -18.80
C LEU A 26 -8.03 31.55 -17.39
N SER A 27 -8.90 30.73 -16.82
CA SER A 27 -8.55 29.86 -15.72
C SER A 27 -7.60 28.75 -16.18
N GLN A 28 -6.89 28.13 -15.23
CA GLN A 28 -6.08 26.96 -15.56
C GLN A 28 -6.92 25.84 -16.18
N GLN A 29 -8.11 25.58 -15.65
CA GLN A 29 -9.01 24.56 -16.15
C GLN A 29 -9.36 24.80 -17.62
N GLU A 30 -9.82 26.01 -17.97
CA GLU A 30 -10.18 26.36 -19.35
C GLU A 30 -8.98 26.21 -20.28
N TYR A 31 -7.80 26.68 -19.86
CA TYR A 31 -6.58 26.56 -20.64
C TYR A 31 -6.23 25.09 -20.93
N TYR A 32 -6.24 24.21 -19.92
CA TYR A 32 -5.90 22.80 -20.12
C TYR A 32 -6.98 22.04 -20.88
N TYR A 33 -8.25 22.37 -20.70
CA TYR A 33 -9.34 21.78 -21.49
C TYR A 33 -9.26 22.18 -22.97
N LYS A 34 -8.88 23.44 -23.25
CA LYS A 34 -8.77 23.96 -24.62
C LYS A 34 -7.59 23.35 -25.37
N HIS A 35 -6.41 23.30 -24.75
CA HIS A 35 -5.16 22.95 -25.45
C HIS A 35 -4.67 21.53 -25.20
N PHE A 36 -5.04 20.94 -24.06
CA PHE A 36 -4.57 19.62 -23.65
C PHE A 36 -5.73 18.76 -23.15
N PRO A 37 -6.82 18.59 -23.93
CA PRO A 37 -7.98 17.84 -23.48
C PRO A 37 -7.57 16.40 -23.17
N ARG A 38 -7.97 15.92 -22.01
CA ARG A 38 -7.76 14.54 -21.57
C ARG A 38 -9.09 13.89 -21.25
N ILE A 39 -9.23 12.66 -21.70
CA ILE A 39 -10.42 11.85 -21.50
C ILE A 39 -10.16 10.70 -20.54
N ASP A 40 -11.20 10.30 -19.81
CA ASP A 40 -11.25 9.03 -19.12
C ASP A 40 -11.17 7.91 -20.16
N LEU A 41 -10.18 7.03 -20.02
CA LEU A 41 -9.95 5.98 -21.01
C LEU A 41 -11.06 4.93 -21.08
N TYR A 42 -11.93 4.87 -20.08
CA TYR A 42 -13.10 4.00 -20.04
C TYR A 42 -14.35 4.71 -20.57
N THR A 43 -14.74 5.87 -20.02
CA THR A 43 -16.01 6.53 -20.39
C THR A 43 -15.91 7.40 -21.64
N GLY A 44 -14.72 7.81 -22.04
CA GLY A 44 -14.50 8.78 -23.11
C GLY A 44 -14.87 10.22 -22.73
N GLU A 45 -15.32 10.46 -21.49
CA GLU A 45 -15.67 11.79 -20.98
C GLU A 45 -14.42 12.57 -20.59
N LEU A 46 -14.51 13.90 -20.59
CA LEU A 46 -13.41 14.77 -20.18
C LEU A 46 -13.06 14.56 -18.70
N LEU A 47 -11.77 14.44 -18.39
CA LEU A 47 -11.28 14.35 -17.02
C LEU A 47 -11.46 15.69 -16.29
N THR A 48 -11.79 15.64 -15.00
CA THR A 48 -11.90 16.85 -14.19
C THR A 48 -10.52 17.45 -13.92
N TYR A 49 -10.36 18.74 -14.18
CA TYR A 49 -9.15 19.48 -13.77
C TYR A 49 -9.21 19.85 -12.29
N LYS A 50 -8.36 19.23 -11.46
CA LYS A 50 -8.12 19.65 -10.06
C LYS A 50 -6.87 20.51 -9.92
N ASN A 51 -5.78 20.05 -10.52
CA ASN A 51 -4.51 20.74 -10.66
C ASN A 51 -3.73 20.05 -11.79
N TYR A 52 -2.62 20.66 -12.22
CA TYR A 52 -1.83 20.13 -13.33
C TYR A 52 -1.33 18.70 -13.11
N ASP A 53 -0.76 18.41 -11.93
CA ASP A 53 -0.11 17.12 -11.69
C ASP A 53 -1.15 15.99 -11.64
N ASP A 54 -2.30 16.22 -11.01
CA ASP A 54 -3.45 15.33 -11.04
C ASP A 54 -3.92 15.13 -12.49
N TYR A 55 -4.26 16.22 -13.18
CA TYR A 55 -4.83 16.16 -14.53
C TYR A 55 -3.93 15.42 -15.52
N THR A 56 -2.63 15.71 -15.51
CA THR A 56 -1.67 15.12 -16.46
C THR A 56 -1.27 13.69 -16.15
N ASN A 57 -1.58 13.18 -14.96
CA ASN A 57 -1.28 11.80 -14.58
C ASN A 57 -2.54 10.97 -14.31
N LYS A 58 -3.72 11.57 -14.46
CA LYS A 58 -5.02 10.91 -14.36
C LYS A 58 -5.37 10.23 -15.68
N PHE A 59 -5.78 8.97 -15.59
CA PHE A 59 -6.23 8.14 -16.72
C PHE A 59 -7.72 7.78 -16.59
N PHE A 60 -8.24 7.83 -15.37
CA PHE A 60 -9.60 7.44 -15.01
C PHE A 60 -10.16 8.44 -14.00
N GLU A 61 -11.38 8.91 -14.24
CA GLU A 61 -12.09 9.88 -13.44
C GLU A 61 -12.65 9.25 -12.16
N LYS A 62 -13.35 8.12 -12.32
CA LYS A 62 -14.06 7.45 -11.23
C LYS A 62 -13.33 6.19 -10.79
N LYS A 63 -13.45 5.91 -9.49
CA LYS A 63 -13.07 4.63 -8.90
C LYS A 63 -13.77 3.49 -9.66
N GLY A 64 -13.02 2.45 -10.00
CA GLY A 64 -13.53 1.29 -10.73
C GLY A 64 -13.52 1.41 -12.25
N ASN A 65 -13.32 2.59 -12.84
CA ASN A 65 -13.21 2.72 -14.30
C ASN A 65 -12.00 1.96 -14.85
N LEU A 66 -10.86 1.97 -14.14
CA LEU A 66 -9.72 1.10 -14.48
C LEU A 66 -10.11 -0.38 -14.51
N SER A 67 -10.86 -0.85 -13.50
CA SER A 67 -11.30 -2.25 -13.43
C SER A 67 -12.23 -2.62 -14.59
N LYS A 68 -13.10 -1.71 -15.02
CA LYS A 68 -13.96 -1.93 -16.20
C LYS A 68 -13.14 -1.90 -17.49
N TYR A 69 -12.22 -0.94 -17.62
CA TYR A 69 -11.29 -0.85 -18.74
C TYR A 69 -10.49 -2.14 -18.92
N ILE A 70 -9.95 -2.70 -17.84
CA ILE A 70 -9.21 -3.97 -17.84
C ILE A 70 -10.07 -5.13 -18.37
N LYS A 71 -11.35 -5.19 -17.98
CA LYS A 71 -12.27 -6.26 -18.38
C LYS A 71 -12.69 -6.18 -19.84
N GLU A 72 -12.87 -4.98 -20.36
CA GLU A 72 -13.46 -4.74 -21.68
C GLU A 72 -12.43 -4.55 -22.80
N ASN A 73 -11.13 -4.39 -22.46
CA ASN A 73 -10.08 -4.14 -23.44
C ASN A 73 -9.09 -5.30 -23.58
N PRO A 74 -8.51 -5.51 -24.79
CA PRO A 74 -7.45 -6.49 -24.99
C PRO A 74 -6.25 -6.26 -24.06
N LYS A 75 -5.65 -7.35 -23.58
CA LYS A 75 -4.49 -7.32 -22.67
C LYS A 75 -3.38 -6.38 -23.16
N MET A 76 -3.11 -6.33 -24.47
CA MET A 76 -2.09 -5.43 -25.03
C MET A 76 -2.36 -3.94 -24.72
N LYS A 77 -3.60 -3.46 -24.90
CA LYS A 77 -3.98 -2.07 -24.57
C LYS A 77 -3.89 -1.82 -23.06
N VAL A 78 -4.38 -2.77 -22.26
CA VAL A 78 -4.30 -2.72 -20.80
C VAL A 78 -2.85 -2.59 -20.33
N ARG A 79 -1.93 -3.40 -20.90
CA ARG A 79 -0.50 -3.35 -20.58
C ARG A 79 0.10 -1.98 -20.86
N GLN A 80 -0.21 -1.37 -22.01
CA GLN A 80 0.25 -0.02 -22.36
C GLN A 80 -0.22 1.04 -21.35
N VAL A 81 -1.48 0.98 -20.94
CA VAL A 81 -2.04 1.92 -19.95
C VAL A 81 -1.39 1.74 -18.58
N LEU A 82 -1.31 0.50 -18.08
CA LEU A 82 -0.67 0.21 -16.79
C LEU A 82 0.81 0.60 -16.78
N GLY A 83 1.55 0.37 -17.87
CA GLY A 83 2.93 0.80 -18.01
C GLY A 83 3.10 2.33 -17.96
N LYS A 84 2.20 3.09 -18.59
CA LYS A 84 2.19 4.56 -18.48
C LYS A 84 1.87 5.02 -17.06
N MET A 85 0.88 4.40 -16.41
CA MET A 85 0.52 4.70 -15.02
C MET A 85 1.69 4.44 -14.06
N LEU A 86 2.38 3.31 -14.22
CA LEU A 86 3.57 2.99 -13.42
C LEU A 86 4.69 3.99 -13.68
N LYS A 87 4.97 4.34 -14.94
CA LYS A 87 6.01 5.31 -15.28
C LYS A 87 5.77 6.67 -14.59
N SER A 88 4.54 7.20 -14.70
CA SER A 88 4.16 8.45 -14.02
C SER A 88 4.35 8.34 -12.51
N ARG A 89 3.86 7.25 -11.89
CA ARG A 89 3.96 7.06 -10.44
C ARG A 89 5.41 6.88 -9.97
N SER A 90 6.20 6.10 -10.68
CA SER A 90 7.62 5.86 -10.39
C SER A 90 8.40 7.17 -10.37
N GLN A 91 8.15 8.07 -11.32
CA GLN A 91 8.78 9.39 -11.38
C GLN A 91 8.32 10.31 -10.26
N GLN A 92 7.00 10.41 -10.03
CA GLN A 92 6.43 11.31 -9.02
C GLN A 92 6.78 10.92 -7.59
N LYS A 93 6.73 9.62 -7.30
CA LYS A 93 6.94 9.07 -5.94
C LYS A 93 8.34 8.50 -5.74
N LYS A 94 9.21 8.59 -6.75
CA LYS A 94 10.58 8.06 -6.74
C LYS A 94 10.61 6.61 -6.23
N LEU A 95 9.73 5.78 -6.80
CA LEU A 95 9.60 4.38 -6.36
C LEU A 95 10.93 3.64 -6.54
N VAL A 96 11.30 2.88 -5.52
CA VAL A 96 12.50 2.03 -5.52
C VAL A 96 12.10 0.57 -5.67
N TRP A 97 10.99 0.19 -5.02
CA TRP A 97 10.56 -1.19 -4.90
C TRP A 97 9.32 -1.47 -5.74
N GLU A 98 9.21 -2.70 -6.24
CA GLU A 98 7.96 -3.23 -6.79
C GLU A 98 6.80 -3.07 -5.79
N MET A 99 5.61 -2.78 -6.32
CA MET A 99 4.43 -2.57 -5.49
C MET A 99 3.82 -3.91 -5.07
N GLY A 100 3.69 -4.11 -3.77
CA GLY A 100 2.97 -5.26 -3.20
C GLY A 100 1.45 -5.14 -3.31
N ASP A 101 0.75 -6.20 -2.90
CA ASP A 101 -0.71 -6.30 -3.03
C ASP A 101 -1.45 -5.22 -2.21
N VAL A 102 -0.94 -4.87 -1.02
CA VAL A 102 -1.46 -3.73 -0.23
C VAL A 102 -1.34 -2.43 -1.02
N GLU A 103 -0.16 -2.15 -1.58
CA GLU A 103 0.08 -0.88 -2.29
C GLU A 103 -0.80 -0.81 -3.54
N LEU A 104 -0.81 -1.84 -4.38
CA LEU A 104 -1.62 -1.93 -5.59
C LEU A 104 -3.11 -1.73 -5.28
N ARG A 105 -3.65 -2.52 -4.34
CA ARG A 105 -5.08 -2.46 -4.01
C ARG A 105 -5.46 -1.13 -3.37
N SER A 106 -4.61 -0.56 -2.53
CA SER A 106 -4.86 0.77 -1.93
C SER A 106 -4.87 1.92 -2.95
N LEU A 107 -4.30 1.70 -4.14
CA LEU A 107 -4.36 2.60 -5.30
C LEU A 107 -5.52 2.26 -6.24
N GLU A 108 -6.29 1.22 -5.94
CA GLU A 108 -7.32 0.64 -6.82
C GLU A 108 -6.75 0.14 -8.15
N TRP A 109 -5.48 -0.29 -8.15
CA TRP A 109 -4.84 -0.96 -9.28
C TRP A 109 -5.18 -2.45 -9.25
N PRO A 110 -5.03 -3.16 -10.40
CA PRO A 110 -5.15 -4.60 -10.40
C PRO A 110 -4.24 -5.25 -9.34
N SER A 111 -4.79 -6.22 -8.61
CA SER A 111 -4.05 -7.01 -7.62
C SER A 111 -2.91 -7.78 -8.28
N LYS A 112 -1.98 -8.31 -7.48
CA LYS A 112 -0.89 -9.16 -7.97
C LYS A 112 -1.41 -10.33 -8.83
N LYS A 113 -2.49 -10.99 -8.37
CA LYS A 113 -3.19 -12.04 -9.13
C LYS A 113 -3.67 -11.54 -10.51
N GLN A 114 -4.31 -10.38 -10.56
CA GLN A 114 -4.80 -9.82 -11.82
C GLN A 114 -3.65 -9.39 -12.74
N LEU A 115 -2.54 -8.90 -12.18
CA LEU A 115 -1.34 -8.58 -12.96
C LEU A 115 -0.72 -9.82 -13.58
N LYS A 116 -0.66 -10.94 -12.85
CA LYS A 116 -0.24 -12.25 -13.39
C LYS A 116 -1.13 -12.65 -14.58
N ASP A 117 -2.45 -12.51 -14.48
CA ASP A 117 -3.36 -12.79 -15.59
C ASP A 117 -3.12 -11.86 -16.80
N ILE A 118 -2.79 -10.58 -16.56
CA ILE A 118 -2.56 -9.59 -17.62
C ILE A 118 -1.20 -9.79 -18.30
N TYR A 119 -0.12 -10.06 -17.56
CA TYR A 119 1.26 -10.08 -18.05
C TYR A 119 1.87 -11.48 -18.19
N CYS A 120 1.19 -12.54 -17.74
CA CYS A 120 1.72 -13.87 -17.44
C CYS A 120 2.69 -13.85 -16.26
N GLU A 121 3.71 -12.99 -16.32
CA GLU A 121 4.65 -12.70 -15.24
C GLU A 121 4.46 -11.27 -14.75
N GLU A 122 3.98 -11.10 -13.53
CA GLU A 122 3.66 -9.78 -12.96
C GLU A 122 4.88 -8.85 -12.83
N SER A 123 6.08 -9.42 -12.63
CA SER A 123 7.37 -8.72 -12.61
C SER A 123 7.64 -7.98 -13.92
N SER A 124 7.02 -8.39 -15.03
CA SER A 124 7.11 -7.71 -16.32
C SER A 124 6.64 -6.26 -16.27
N LEU A 125 5.66 -5.95 -15.42
CA LEU A 125 5.22 -4.56 -15.23
C LEU A 125 6.32 -3.73 -14.54
N PHE A 126 7.07 -4.33 -13.63
CA PHE A 126 7.97 -3.62 -12.73
C PHE A 126 9.46 -3.74 -13.07
N GLN A 127 9.83 -4.17 -14.28
CA GLN A 127 11.22 -4.41 -14.73
C GLN A 127 12.26 -3.32 -14.40
N LYS A 128 11.84 -2.08 -14.12
CA LYS A 128 12.71 -0.94 -13.78
C LYS A 128 12.80 -0.65 -12.27
N LEU A 129 12.17 -1.49 -11.44
CA LEU A 129 12.14 -1.38 -9.99
C LEU A 129 12.81 -2.61 -9.37
N ASN A 130 13.27 -2.47 -8.14
CA ASN A 130 13.88 -3.58 -7.43
C ASN A 130 12.80 -4.50 -6.85
N ALA A 131 12.99 -5.81 -6.99
CA ALA A 131 12.10 -6.81 -6.39
C ALA A 131 11.99 -6.60 -4.87
N ARG A 132 10.75 -6.48 -4.39
CA ARG A 132 10.48 -6.33 -2.95
C ARG A 132 10.39 -7.68 -2.25
N TYR A 133 9.67 -8.61 -2.87
CA TYR A 133 9.34 -9.91 -2.33
C TYR A 133 9.86 -11.01 -3.25
N LYS A 134 10.10 -12.21 -2.69
CA LYS A 134 10.37 -13.41 -3.48
C LYS A 134 9.13 -13.87 -4.22
N ASP A 135 9.35 -14.57 -5.33
CA ASP A 135 8.29 -15.29 -6.03
C ASP A 135 7.73 -16.40 -5.14
N HIS A 136 6.43 -16.69 -5.26
CA HIS A 136 5.71 -17.65 -4.40
C HIS A 136 5.72 -19.08 -4.95
N SER A 137 6.39 -19.35 -6.07
CA SER A 137 6.55 -20.71 -6.63
C SER A 137 7.23 -21.66 -5.65
N ASP A 138 8.22 -21.19 -4.90
CA ASP A 138 8.95 -21.96 -3.87
C ASP A 138 8.36 -21.74 -2.46
N PHE A 139 7.06 -21.41 -2.37
CA PHE A 139 6.40 -21.18 -1.09
C PHE A 139 6.13 -22.50 -0.36
N GLU A 140 6.70 -22.65 0.84
CA GLU A 140 6.46 -23.81 1.71
C GLU A 140 6.31 -23.39 3.17
N PHE A 141 5.40 -24.07 3.87
CA PHE A 141 5.31 -24.01 5.32
C PHE A 141 6.32 -24.94 5.95
N LYS A 142 6.88 -24.50 7.07
CA LYS A 142 7.67 -25.34 7.94
C LYS A 142 6.84 -25.68 9.18
N ASN A 143 6.88 -26.94 9.59
CA ASN A 143 6.29 -27.37 10.85
C ASN A 143 7.23 -27.02 12.00
N ASN A 144 7.33 -25.72 12.28
CA ASN A 144 8.15 -25.21 13.37
C ASN A 144 7.34 -25.18 14.66
N SER A 145 7.93 -25.69 15.74
CA SER A 145 7.50 -25.40 17.10
C SER A 145 8.37 -24.29 17.67
N GLY A 146 7.82 -23.53 18.60
CA GLY A 146 8.53 -22.39 19.16
C GLY A 146 7.78 -21.80 20.34
N LYS A 147 8.48 -20.91 21.03
CA LYS A 147 7.95 -20.13 22.14
C LYS A 147 7.54 -18.76 21.63
N ILE A 148 6.33 -18.31 21.97
CA ILE A 148 5.83 -16.98 21.59
C ILE A 148 6.03 -16.02 22.77
N PHE A 149 6.64 -14.88 22.49
CA PHE A 149 6.76 -13.79 23.44
C PHE A 149 5.64 -12.78 23.23
N ILE A 150 5.06 -12.32 24.33
CA ILE A 150 4.01 -11.29 24.37
C ILE A 150 4.57 -10.09 25.11
N ASP A 151 4.48 -8.90 24.50
CA ASP A 151 4.93 -7.67 25.13
C ASP A 151 4.10 -7.35 26.38
N THR A 152 4.78 -6.98 27.47
CA THR A 152 4.14 -6.58 28.75
C THR A 152 3.11 -5.45 28.65
N ARG A 153 3.16 -4.61 27.61
CA ARG A 153 2.22 -3.50 27.37
C ARG A 153 0.93 -3.96 26.68
N GLU A 154 0.91 -5.14 26.08
CA GLU A 154 -0.26 -5.66 25.37
C GLU A 154 -1.34 -6.10 26.36
N GLN A 155 -2.37 -5.28 26.53
CA GLN A 155 -3.40 -5.46 27.57
C GLN A 155 -4.38 -6.60 27.28
N LYS A 156 -4.60 -6.91 25.99
CA LYS A 156 -5.60 -7.90 25.55
C LYS A 156 -4.98 -8.88 24.55
N PRO A 157 -3.96 -9.64 24.97
CA PRO A 157 -3.16 -10.44 24.06
C PRO A 157 -3.98 -11.54 23.39
N PHE A 158 -3.45 -12.06 22.28
CA PHE A 158 -3.94 -13.27 21.67
C PHE A 158 -3.72 -14.50 22.56
N ASP A 159 -4.70 -15.39 22.56
CA ASP A 159 -4.62 -16.72 23.19
C ASP A 159 -4.09 -17.75 22.18
N PHE A 160 -2.79 -18.04 22.28
CA PHE A 160 -2.09 -19.00 21.40
C PHE A 160 -2.19 -20.42 21.95
N LYS A 161 -3.24 -21.14 21.52
CA LYS A 161 -3.40 -22.56 21.86
C LYS A 161 -2.23 -23.40 21.33
N ASN A 162 -1.83 -24.42 22.10
CA ASN A 162 -0.79 -25.38 21.73
C ASN A 162 0.55 -24.72 21.35
N CYS A 163 0.93 -23.67 22.08
CA CYS A 163 2.22 -23.00 21.99
C CYS A 163 2.70 -22.67 23.39
N GLU A 164 4.01 -22.72 23.60
CA GLU A 164 4.60 -22.12 24.79
C GLU A 164 4.55 -20.60 24.67
N VAL A 165 4.18 -19.92 25.74
CA VAL A 165 4.01 -18.46 25.76
C VAL A 165 4.72 -17.88 26.98
N GLU A 166 5.44 -16.77 26.78
CA GLU A 166 6.03 -15.98 27.86
C GLU A 166 5.70 -14.49 27.68
N VAL A 167 5.34 -13.83 28.78
CA VAL A 167 5.13 -12.38 28.80
C VAL A 167 6.44 -11.71 29.20
N THR A 168 6.97 -10.85 28.34
CA THR A 168 8.26 -10.18 28.55
C THR A 168 8.27 -8.79 27.92
N ALA A 169 9.24 -7.95 28.28
CA ALA A 169 9.38 -6.63 27.66
C ALA A 169 10.01 -6.79 26.27
N LEU A 170 9.29 -6.44 25.20
CA LEU A 170 9.81 -6.47 23.84
C LEU A 170 10.27 -5.08 23.42
N ASN A 171 11.41 -5.04 22.72
CA ASN A 171 11.90 -3.81 22.11
C ASN A 171 11.03 -3.35 20.93
N PHE A 172 10.37 -4.30 20.25
CA PHE A 172 9.59 -4.08 19.04
C PHE A 172 8.35 -4.96 19.00
N GLY A 173 7.25 -4.39 18.51
CA GLY A 173 5.98 -5.08 18.33
C GLY A 173 5.33 -5.53 19.64
N ASP A 174 4.18 -6.16 19.49
CA ASP A 174 3.40 -6.75 20.58
C ASP A 174 3.71 -8.25 20.74
N TYR A 175 4.20 -8.89 19.69
CA TYR A 175 4.51 -10.32 19.66
C TYR A 175 5.85 -10.60 18.96
N ALA A 176 6.59 -11.57 19.48
CA ALA A 176 7.79 -12.14 18.87
C ALA A 176 7.79 -13.66 19.09
N ALA A 177 8.77 -14.37 18.55
CA ALA A 177 8.92 -15.79 18.79
C ALA A 177 10.38 -16.22 18.90
N GLU A 178 10.60 -17.33 19.57
CA GLU A 178 11.81 -18.14 19.51
C GLU A 178 11.52 -19.41 18.73
N ILE A 179 12.36 -19.72 17.74
CA ILE A 179 12.28 -20.93 16.92
C ILE A 179 13.63 -21.64 17.07
N ASP A 180 13.61 -22.93 17.42
CA ASP A 180 14.82 -23.74 17.61
C ASP A 180 15.86 -23.12 18.55
N GLY A 181 15.40 -22.49 19.65
CA GLY A 181 16.28 -21.84 20.64
C GLY A 181 16.88 -20.51 20.17
N LYS A 182 16.42 -19.95 19.06
CA LYS A 182 16.89 -18.66 18.52
C LYS A 182 15.75 -17.66 18.40
N GLU A 183 16.01 -16.44 18.84
CA GLU A 183 15.05 -15.34 18.67
C GLU A 183 14.82 -15.06 17.18
N SER A 184 13.55 -15.09 16.79
CA SER A 184 13.10 -14.72 15.46
C SER A 184 13.48 -13.28 15.13
N SER A 185 13.81 -13.04 13.86
CA SER A 185 13.96 -11.69 13.33
C SER A 185 12.62 -10.96 13.19
N LEU A 186 11.50 -11.69 13.21
CA LEU A 186 10.17 -11.16 12.95
C LEU A 186 9.41 -10.81 14.23
N HIS A 187 8.91 -9.58 14.26
CA HIS A 187 8.00 -9.06 15.27
C HIS A 187 6.67 -8.66 14.64
N VAL A 188 5.58 -8.83 15.39
CA VAL A 188 4.22 -8.46 14.96
C VAL A 188 3.72 -7.29 15.80
N GLU A 189 3.38 -6.21 15.12
CA GLU A 189 2.68 -5.05 15.67
C GLU A 189 1.18 -5.20 15.36
N ARG A 190 0.37 -5.49 16.37
CA ARG A 190 -1.07 -5.72 16.22
C ARG A 190 -1.81 -4.39 16.29
N LYS A 191 -2.72 -4.14 15.36
CA LYS A 191 -3.55 -2.93 15.36
C LYS A 191 -5.02 -3.21 15.12
N SER A 192 -5.88 -2.65 15.95
CA SER A 192 -7.28 -2.46 15.61
C SER A 192 -7.42 -1.43 14.48
N LEU A 193 -8.62 -1.33 13.86
CA LEU A 193 -8.88 -0.30 12.84
C LEU A 193 -8.60 1.12 13.37
N MET A 194 -9.01 1.42 14.60
CA MET A 194 -8.88 2.76 15.18
C MET A 194 -7.41 3.08 15.50
N ASP A 195 -6.69 2.13 16.09
CA ASP A 195 -5.27 2.30 16.41
C ASP A 195 -4.43 2.43 15.14
N PHE A 196 -4.79 1.69 14.09
CA PHE A 196 -4.19 1.83 12.77
C PHE A 196 -4.38 3.23 12.21
N ILE A 197 -5.63 3.73 12.15
CA ILE A 197 -5.92 5.09 11.67
C ILE A 197 -5.16 6.14 12.47
N GLN A 198 -5.11 5.99 13.79
CA GLN A 198 -4.40 6.92 14.67
C GLN A 198 -2.89 6.88 14.42
N SER A 199 -2.29 5.69 14.34
CA SER A 199 -0.85 5.49 14.15
C SER A 199 -0.37 6.07 12.82
N PHE A 200 -1.16 5.91 11.76
CA PHE A 200 -0.83 6.39 10.41
C PHE A 200 -1.40 7.78 10.09
N SER A 201 -1.91 8.48 11.09
CA SER A 201 -2.26 9.90 10.96
C SER A 201 -1.00 10.78 10.99
N SER A 202 -1.07 12.00 10.44
CA SER A 202 0.10 12.88 10.29
C SER A 202 0.83 13.21 11.59
N ARG A 203 0.14 13.18 12.74
CA ARG A 203 0.75 13.52 14.03
C ARG A 203 1.63 12.41 14.60
N ASN A 204 1.39 11.15 14.20
CA ASN A 204 2.01 9.98 14.83
C ASN A 204 2.96 9.25 13.89
N ILE A 205 2.87 9.48 12.58
CA ILE A 205 3.63 8.73 11.57
C ILE A 205 5.14 8.89 11.76
N GLU A 206 5.64 10.08 12.13
CA GLU A 206 7.07 10.31 12.35
C GLU A 206 7.63 9.48 13.50
N ARG A 207 6.87 9.35 14.59
CA ARG A 207 7.25 8.50 15.73
C ARG A 207 7.31 7.04 15.30
N LEU A 208 6.29 6.57 14.60
CA LEU A 208 6.22 5.19 14.13
C LEU A 208 7.36 4.86 13.15
N GLN A 209 7.70 5.79 12.27
CA GLN A 209 8.84 5.65 11.36
C GLN A 209 10.18 5.50 12.10
N LYS A 210 10.40 6.22 13.21
CA LYS A 210 11.59 6.03 14.06
C LYS A 210 11.61 4.64 14.71
N GLU A 211 10.45 4.08 15.06
CA GLU A 211 10.35 2.71 15.56
C GLU A 211 10.76 1.69 14.48
N PHE A 212 10.30 1.85 13.24
CA PHE A 212 10.68 1.00 12.11
C PHE A 212 12.17 1.10 11.77
N GLN A 213 12.73 2.31 11.77
CA GLN A 213 14.15 2.53 11.54
C GLN A 213 15.02 1.86 12.62
N ARG A 214 14.62 1.94 13.90
CA ARG A 214 15.33 1.26 14.98
C ARG A 214 15.29 -0.27 14.82
N ALA A 215 14.13 -0.82 14.45
CA ALA A 215 14.01 -2.24 14.15
C ALA A 215 14.94 -2.65 13.00
N GLU A 216 15.02 -1.85 11.93
CA GLU A 216 15.89 -2.11 10.79
C GLU A 216 17.37 -2.17 11.18
N VAL A 217 17.84 -1.19 11.98
CA VAL A 217 19.21 -1.15 12.49
C VAL A 217 19.54 -2.37 13.36
N CYS A 218 18.55 -2.91 14.07
CA CYS A 218 18.69 -4.13 14.86
C CYS A 218 18.50 -5.42 14.04
N GLY A 219 18.33 -5.34 12.73
CA GLY A 219 18.10 -6.51 11.86
C GLY A 219 16.73 -7.18 12.08
N LYS A 220 15.75 -6.43 12.59
CA LYS A 220 14.40 -6.93 12.91
C LYS A 220 13.38 -6.48 11.86
N ASN A 221 12.47 -7.39 11.57
CA ASN A 221 11.33 -7.21 10.67
C ASN A 221 10.06 -6.95 11.46
N ILE A 222 9.20 -6.06 10.96
CA ILE A 222 7.93 -5.68 11.58
C ILE A 222 6.78 -5.98 10.62
N LEU A 223 5.88 -6.86 11.08
CA LEU A 223 4.59 -7.05 10.46
C LEU A 223 3.53 -6.23 11.19
N VAL A 224 2.97 -5.23 10.52
CA VAL A 224 1.78 -4.51 11.02
C VAL A 224 0.54 -5.33 10.67
N LEU A 225 0.02 -6.08 11.64
CA LEU A 225 -1.15 -6.94 11.51
C LEU A 225 -2.42 -6.16 11.91
N VAL A 226 -3.27 -5.87 10.93
CA VAL A 226 -4.48 -5.06 11.11
C VAL A 226 -5.70 -5.96 11.16
N GLU A 227 -6.48 -5.87 12.24
CA GLU A 227 -7.71 -6.64 12.48
C GLU A 227 -8.91 -6.13 11.68
N LYS A 228 -8.68 -5.76 10.41
CA LYS A 228 -9.71 -5.29 9.50
C LYS A 228 -9.26 -5.46 8.06
N GLU A 229 -10.16 -5.94 7.20
CA GLU A 229 -9.89 -6.11 5.78
C GLU A 229 -9.51 -4.78 5.11
N LEU A 230 -8.55 -4.83 4.18
CA LEU A 230 -8.08 -3.65 3.45
C LEU A 230 -9.24 -2.89 2.76
N ASN A 231 -10.21 -3.60 2.17
CA ASN A 231 -11.36 -2.97 1.53
C ASN A 231 -12.20 -2.15 2.52
N SER A 232 -12.36 -2.65 3.76
CA SER A 232 -13.04 -1.91 4.82
C SER A 232 -12.23 -0.69 5.26
N VAL A 233 -10.90 -0.80 5.32
CA VAL A 233 -10.01 0.35 5.60
C VAL A 233 -10.10 1.40 4.49
N MET A 234 -10.16 0.99 3.23
CA MET A 234 -10.29 1.90 2.08
C MET A 234 -11.60 2.70 2.05
N SER A 235 -12.59 2.33 2.86
CA SER A 235 -13.87 3.02 2.97
C SER A 235 -14.30 3.24 4.42
N PHE A 236 -13.35 3.36 5.36
CA PHE A 236 -13.69 3.51 6.78
C PHE A 236 -14.46 4.81 7.04
N ASP A 237 -14.32 5.83 6.20
CA ASP A 237 -15.04 7.11 6.28
C ASP A 237 -16.54 6.99 5.95
N ARG A 238 -16.99 5.81 5.51
CA ARG A 238 -18.40 5.48 5.30
C ARG A 238 -18.99 4.67 6.45
N MET A 239 -18.20 4.35 7.47
CA MET A 239 -18.66 3.55 8.61
C MET A 239 -19.21 4.48 9.72
N PRO A 240 -20.45 4.31 10.20
CA PRO A 240 -21.08 5.26 11.12
C PRO A 240 -20.30 5.49 12.44
N ARG A 241 -19.60 4.46 12.93
CA ARG A 241 -18.85 4.52 14.20
C ARG A 241 -17.50 5.24 14.08
N THR A 242 -16.87 5.23 12.91
CA THR A 242 -15.55 5.86 12.68
C THR A 242 -15.70 7.33 12.31
N MET A 243 -16.71 7.70 11.52
CA MET A 243 -16.98 9.08 11.07
C MET A 243 -17.07 10.09 12.21
N LYS A 244 -17.58 9.66 13.37
CA LYS A 244 -17.75 10.53 14.54
C LYS A 244 -16.42 10.91 15.21
N PHE A 245 -15.39 10.09 15.08
CA PHE A 245 -14.14 10.22 15.83
C PHE A 245 -12.91 10.44 14.95
N VAL A 246 -13.01 10.20 13.64
CA VAL A 246 -11.89 10.27 12.70
C VAL A 246 -12.12 11.36 11.66
N LYS A 247 -11.22 12.35 11.63
CA LYS A 247 -11.19 13.40 10.60
C LYS A 247 -10.35 13.03 9.38
N ALA A 248 -9.41 12.09 9.52
CA ALA A 248 -8.53 11.67 8.43
C ALA A 248 -9.30 10.84 7.39
N THR A 249 -8.98 11.03 6.11
CA THR A 249 -9.59 10.25 5.03
C THR A 249 -8.82 8.94 4.79
N PRO A 250 -9.47 7.88 4.25
CA PRO A 250 -8.78 6.65 3.87
C PRO A 250 -7.62 6.88 2.89
N GLN A 251 -7.79 7.81 1.95
CA GLN A 251 -6.76 8.16 0.98
C GLN A 251 -5.51 8.74 1.66
N HIS A 252 -5.69 9.55 2.71
CA HIS A 252 -4.58 10.12 3.48
C HIS A 252 -3.85 9.04 4.28
N ILE A 253 -4.58 8.20 5.01
CA ILE A 253 -3.98 7.12 5.81
C ILE A 253 -3.22 6.13 4.92
N LEU A 254 -3.83 5.67 3.82
CA LEU A 254 -3.19 4.74 2.90
C LEU A 254 -2.06 5.39 2.10
N HIS A 255 -2.05 6.72 1.95
CA HIS A 255 -0.88 7.41 1.41
C HIS A 255 0.34 7.23 2.31
N ASN A 256 0.20 7.45 3.61
CA ASN A 256 1.28 7.29 4.58
C ASN A 256 1.75 5.83 4.66
N VAL A 257 0.82 4.87 4.60
CA VAL A 257 1.14 3.43 4.54
C VAL A 257 2.01 3.11 3.34
N ARG A 258 1.67 3.61 2.15
CA ARG A 258 2.48 3.40 0.94
C ARG A 258 3.86 4.06 1.02
N GLU A 259 3.96 5.23 1.65
CA GLU A 259 5.25 5.86 1.90
C GLU A 259 6.11 5.01 2.84
N VAL A 260 5.53 4.44 3.89
CA VAL A 260 6.22 3.50 4.77
C VAL A 260 6.67 2.25 4.02
N ILE A 261 5.78 1.64 3.22
CA ILE A 261 6.13 0.48 2.39
C ILE A 261 7.34 0.82 1.51
N GLN A 262 7.33 1.94 0.77
CA GLN A 262 8.44 2.29 -0.12
C GLN A 262 9.72 2.68 0.62
N SER A 263 9.63 3.19 1.85
CA SER A 263 10.79 3.67 2.63
C SER A 263 11.46 2.59 3.48
N TYR A 264 10.70 1.62 3.99
CA TYR A 264 11.20 0.62 4.95
C TYR A 264 10.99 -0.79 4.40
N ARG A 265 12.09 -1.49 4.07
CA ARG A 265 12.03 -2.86 3.52
C ARG A 265 11.69 -3.89 4.59
N ASN A 266 12.09 -3.63 5.83
CA ASN A 266 11.82 -4.47 6.99
C ASN A 266 10.37 -4.33 7.52
N VAL A 267 9.47 -3.64 6.82
CA VAL A 267 8.06 -3.46 7.21
C VAL A 267 7.11 -4.05 6.17
N GLN A 268 6.17 -4.86 6.63
CA GLN A 268 5.01 -5.32 5.84
C GLN A 268 3.70 -5.03 6.56
N PHE A 269 2.63 -4.93 5.77
CA PHE A 269 1.27 -4.75 6.27
C PHE A 269 0.42 -5.95 5.88
N LEU A 270 -0.36 -6.45 6.84
CA LEU A 270 -1.29 -7.54 6.60
C LEU A 270 -2.66 -7.18 7.18
N PHE A 271 -3.63 -6.99 6.29
CA PHE A 271 -5.02 -6.71 6.62
C PHE A 271 -5.83 -8.00 6.55
N VAL A 272 -6.42 -8.38 7.67
CA VAL A 272 -7.18 -9.63 7.80
C VAL A 272 -8.62 -9.36 8.21
N LYS A 273 -9.48 -10.36 8.06
CA LYS A 273 -10.92 -10.24 8.27
C LYS A 273 -11.31 -9.66 9.64
N ASP A 274 -10.80 -10.29 10.70
CA ASP A 274 -11.17 -10.00 12.08
C ASP A 274 -10.10 -10.50 13.07
N LYS A 275 -10.36 -10.28 14.36
CA LYS A 275 -9.49 -10.69 15.47
C LYS A 275 -9.22 -12.20 15.50
N ILE A 276 -10.19 -13.04 15.11
CA ILE A 276 -10.03 -14.50 15.16
C ILE A 276 -9.04 -14.92 14.08
N THR A 277 -9.22 -14.43 12.86
CA THR A 277 -8.29 -14.67 11.76
C THR A 277 -6.90 -14.09 12.05
N ALA A 278 -6.83 -12.88 12.64
CA ALA A 278 -5.57 -12.25 13.04
C ALA A 278 -4.79 -13.14 14.00
N LYS A 279 -5.46 -13.72 15.01
CA LYS A 279 -4.85 -14.63 15.97
C LYS A 279 -4.22 -15.85 15.31
N GLN A 280 -4.96 -16.54 14.44
CA GLN A 280 -4.47 -17.74 13.74
C GLN A 280 -3.27 -17.40 12.86
N ILE A 281 -3.39 -16.35 12.04
CA ILE A 281 -2.32 -15.94 11.12
C ILE A 281 -1.08 -15.44 11.87
N CYS A 282 -1.26 -14.70 12.98
CA CYS A 282 -0.17 -14.23 13.81
C CYS A 282 0.69 -15.42 14.29
N LYS A 283 0.04 -16.47 14.82
CA LYS A 283 0.73 -17.71 15.22
C LYS A 283 1.51 -18.32 14.06
N THR A 284 0.84 -18.53 12.92
CA THR A 284 1.46 -19.15 11.74
C THR A 284 2.69 -18.39 11.28
N ILE A 285 2.60 -17.06 11.19
CA ILE A 285 3.68 -16.21 10.70
C ILE A 285 4.83 -16.11 11.71
N LEU A 286 4.54 -15.94 13.01
CA LEU A 286 5.57 -15.87 14.05
C LEU A 286 6.46 -17.11 14.07
N LEU A 287 5.88 -18.30 13.87
CA LEU A 287 6.60 -19.57 13.81
C LEU A 287 7.23 -19.84 12.45
N ASN A 288 6.95 -19.04 11.43
CA ASN A 288 7.49 -19.18 10.08
C ASN A 288 8.06 -17.84 9.60
N GLU A 289 9.09 -17.33 10.29
CA GLU A 289 9.65 -16.01 10.02
C GLU A 289 10.10 -15.81 8.55
N HIS A 290 10.50 -16.89 7.88
CA HIS A 290 10.89 -16.88 6.47
C HIS A 290 9.76 -16.39 5.56
N LEU A 291 8.50 -16.50 5.98
CA LEU A 291 7.35 -16.01 5.21
C LEU A 291 7.40 -14.50 4.96
N PHE A 292 8.11 -13.74 5.79
CA PHE A 292 8.31 -12.31 5.61
C PHE A 292 9.08 -11.95 4.33
N GLN A 293 9.69 -12.92 3.65
CA GLN A 293 10.32 -12.67 2.34
C GLN A 293 9.30 -12.60 1.19
N TYR A 294 8.05 -13.05 1.40
CA TYR A 294 6.97 -13.03 0.42
C TYR A 294 5.98 -11.90 0.72
N ASP A 295 5.12 -11.58 -0.25
CA ASP A 295 4.02 -10.65 -0.05
C ASP A 295 2.91 -11.29 0.80
N LEU A 296 2.93 -11.04 2.11
CA LEU A 296 2.02 -11.68 3.06
C LEU A 296 0.54 -11.38 2.76
N GLN A 297 0.24 -10.19 2.25
CA GLN A 297 -1.12 -9.82 1.87
C GLN A 297 -1.59 -10.62 0.66
N TYR A 298 -0.73 -10.81 -0.34
CA TYR A 298 -1.01 -11.66 -1.48
C TYR A 298 -1.23 -13.12 -1.07
N LEU A 299 -0.36 -13.67 -0.22
CA LEU A 299 -0.50 -15.04 0.28
C LEU A 299 -1.84 -15.22 1.04
N TYR A 300 -2.23 -14.25 1.87
CA TYR A 300 -3.53 -14.25 2.55
C TYR A 300 -4.70 -14.24 1.57
N ASN A 301 -4.69 -13.31 0.60
CA ASN A 301 -5.78 -13.17 -0.38
C ASN A 301 -5.89 -14.38 -1.31
N SER A 302 -4.78 -15.07 -1.54
CA SER A 302 -4.70 -16.30 -2.34
C SER A 302 -5.01 -17.57 -1.54
N LYS A 303 -5.35 -17.44 -0.25
CA LYS A 303 -5.58 -18.55 0.69
C LYS A 303 -4.40 -19.51 0.81
N LEU A 304 -3.19 -19.00 0.58
CA LEU A 304 -1.93 -19.75 0.78
C LEU A 304 -1.46 -19.65 2.23
N LEU A 305 -1.85 -18.60 2.96
CA LEU A 305 -1.70 -18.58 4.41
C LEU A 305 -2.77 -19.50 5.02
N ASN A 306 -2.42 -20.75 5.30
CA ASN A 306 -3.32 -21.73 5.92
C ASN A 306 -3.88 -21.16 7.23
N VAL A 307 -5.19 -20.96 7.24
CA VAL A 307 -6.00 -20.71 8.42
C VAL A 307 -6.93 -21.90 8.51
N GLU A 308 -6.45 -22.98 9.14
CA GLU A 308 -7.35 -24.04 9.62
C GLU A 308 -8.08 -23.58 10.89
#